data_AF-A0A414IF54-F1
#
_entry.id   AF-A0A414IF54-F1
#
_cell.length_a   1.000
_cell.length_b   1.000
_cell.length_c   1.000
_cell.angle_alpha   90.00
_cell.angle_beta   90.00
_cell.angle_gamma   90.00
#
_symmetry.space_group_name_H-M   'P 1'
#
loop_
_entity.id
_entity.type
_entity.pdbx_description
1 polymer ?
#
loop_
_entity_poly.entity_id
_entity_poly.type
_entity_poly.pdbx_seq_one_letter_code
_entity_poly.pdbx_strand_id
1 'polypeptide(L)'
;MTETTAAKVWEEQVTDLTAENAHRVTMIREKGTDHPPVPFHFRKEHHGMHHFVHLYGNPEDRNELHPSDFKDWEAVAFKHPGYLEDMWKQACDAYAWSSFDPEIRGETDIMVYGEELHNDLQLMPEGERETYITAYRQKLSAQLSALSRCANPMVTGRGGFDYRRQEKMNKSYRNRYEEFRDWRQKVLASVKRKQETARPEEEKREKAWQTLKRDIRSSADTIHGIDTGQCRGYSRALFVSSILNKVSTLANHGEVEIVRRAVDFISEYNARVKKPVITQRNKFFQLPELAERMREKLKAVQSQESKEVPFEGGTLVWNYGEDRLQILFDRIPEDSRRKELKSAGFRWSPKNKAWQRQLTANALSAAKRVLNLQNI
;
A
#
# COMPACT_ATOMS: atom_id res chain seq x y z
N MET A 1 -19.12 6.69 21.77
CA MET A 1 -20.32 6.79 20.93
C MET A 1 -19.88 6.44 19.52
N THR A 2 -20.37 5.32 19.02
CA THR A 2 -20.00 4.70 17.75
C THR A 2 -20.64 5.49 16.61
N GLU A 3 -19.83 6.18 15.81
CA GLU A 3 -20.27 6.72 14.52
C GLU A 3 -20.50 5.53 13.58
N THR A 4 -21.76 5.14 13.43
CA THR A 4 -22.22 4.24 12.39
C THR A 4 -21.99 4.93 11.05
N THR A 5 -21.03 4.44 10.28
CA THR A 5 -20.78 4.82 8.89
C THR A 5 -22.09 4.68 8.10
N ALA A 6 -22.79 5.79 7.88
CA ALA A 6 -23.96 5.82 7.01
C ALA A 6 -23.49 5.40 5.61
N ALA A 7 -23.95 4.24 5.15
CA ALA A 7 -23.70 3.75 3.81
C ALA A 7 -24.18 4.83 2.82
N LYS A 8 -23.24 5.38 2.04
CA LYS A 8 -23.53 6.41 1.05
C LYS A 8 -24.37 5.77 -0.05
N VAL A 9 -25.69 5.98 0.01
CA VAL A 9 -26.64 5.47 -0.97
C VAL A 9 -26.38 6.18 -2.31
N TRP A 10 -26.10 5.41 -3.37
CA TRP A 10 -25.96 5.94 -4.71
C TRP A 10 -27.31 5.84 -5.43
N GLU A 11 -27.90 6.99 -5.72
CA GLU A 11 -29.03 7.13 -6.65
C GLU A 11 -28.45 7.14 -8.07
N GLU A 12 -28.18 5.94 -8.62
CA GLU A 12 -28.06 5.80 -10.08
C GLU A 12 -29.44 5.98 -10.73
N GLN A 13 -29.49 6.16 -12.06
CA GLN A 13 -30.75 6.13 -12.78
C GLN A 13 -31.51 4.84 -12.43
N VAL A 14 -32.82 4.94 -12.22
CA VAL A 14 -33.67 3.78 -11.94
C VAL A 14 -33.47 2.76 -13.07
N THR A 15 -33.08 1.55 -12.70
CA THR A 15 -32.91 0.43 -13.65
C THR A 15 -33.78 -0.74 -13.25
N ASP A 16 -34.02 -1.66 -14.17
CA ASP A 16 -34.68 -2.92 -13.85
C ASP A 16 -33.88 -3.74 -12.83
N LEU A 17 -34.59 -4.37 -11.88
CA LEU A 17 -33.96 -5.36 -11.00
C LEU A 17 -33.65 -6.63 -11.82
N THR A 18 -32.42 -7.11 -11.74
CA THR A 18 -31.96 -8.29 -12.47
C THR A 18 -31.07 -9.16 -11.57
N ALA A 19 -30.87 -10.42 -11.93
CA ALA A 19 -29.92 -11.29 -11.24
C ALA A 19 -28.47 -10.75 -11.31
N GLU A 20 -28.15 -9.95 -12.33
CA GLU A 20 -26.82 -9.37 -12.51
C GLU A 20 -26.55 -8.24 -11.51
N ASN A 21 -27.56 -7.42 -11.19
CA ASN A 21 -27.40 -6.25 -10.32
C ASN A 21 -27.91 -6.45 -8.87
N ALA A 22 -28.75 -7.46 -8.60
CA ALA A 22 -29.43 -7.63 -7.32
C ALA A 22 -28.48 -7.61 -6.10
N HIS A 23 -27.27 -8.16 -6.23
CA HIS A 23 -26.28 -8.21 -5.16
C HIS A 23 -25.90 -6.84 -4.56
N ARG A 24 -25.97 -5.77 -5.37
CA ARG A 24 -25.63 -4.39 -4.95
C ARG A 24 -26.84 -3.51 -4.71
N VAL A 25 -28.07 -3.97 -4.94
CA VAL A 25 -29.29 -3.20 -4.72
C VAL A 25 -29.60 -3.08 -3.22
N THR A 26 -30.06 -1.90 -2.78
CA THR A 26 -30.52 -1.64 -1.41
C THR A 26 -31.99 -1.28 -1.32
N MET A 27 -32.56 -0.67 -2.35
CA MET A 27 -33.97 -0.28 -2.41
C MET A 27 -34.57 -0.69 -3.75
N ILE A 28 -35.77 -1.26 -3.71
CA ILE A 28 -36.54 -1.66 -4.89
C ILE A 28 -37.93 -1.03 -4.87
N ARG A 29 -38.56 -0.91 -6.04
CA ARG A 29 -39.94 -0.44 -6.19
C ARG A 29 -40.68 -1.31 -7.19
N GLU A 30 -41.95 -1.60 -6.92
CA GLU A 30 -42.80 -2.37 -7.84
C GLU A 30 -43.13 -1.53 -9.08
N LYS A 31 -42.96 -2.13 -10.27
CA LYS A 31 -43.15 -1.44 -11.55
C LYS A 31 -44.60 -1.00 -11.75
N GLY A 32 -44.78 0.18 -12.32
CA GLY A 32 -46.09 0.71 -12.66
C GLY A 32 -46.95 1.11 -11.44
N THR A 33 -46.33 1.18 -10.25
CA THR A 33 -46.99 1.66 -9.03
C THR A 33 -46.36 2.96 -8.55
N ASP A 34 -47.16 3.80 -7.88
CA ASP A 34 -46.68 4.99 -7.15
C ASP A 34 -46.24 4.62 -5.72
N HIS A 35 -45.98 3.33 -5.44
CA HIS A 35 -45.57 2.90 -4.12
C HIS A 35 -44.16 3.42 -3.79
N PRO A 36 -43.92 3.82 -2.52
CA PRO A 36 -42.60 4.24 -2.10
C PRO A 36 -41.60 3.07 -2.21
N PRO A 37 -40.32 3.33 -2.55
CA PRO A 37 -39.30 2.29 -2.57
C PRO A 37 -39.16 1.61 -1.20
N VAL A 38 -39.00 0.29 -1.22
CA VAL A 38 -38.84 -0.56 -0.04
C VAL A 38 -37.43 -1.14 0.02
N PRO A 39 -36.88 -1.40 1.23
CA PRO A 39 -35.58 -2.04 1.37
C PRO A 39 -35.54 -3.42 0.71
N PHE A 40 -34.44 -3.73 0.02
CA PHE A 40 -34.16 -5.04 -0.55
C PHE A 40 -32.99 -5.72 0.17
N HIS A 41 -33.21 -6.97 0.57
CA HIS A 41 -32.24 -7.78 1.30
C HIS A 41 -31.83 -8.97 0.45
N PHE A 42 -30.76 -8.78 -0.31
CA PHE A 42 -30.19 -9.83 -1.15
C PHE A 42 -29.64 -11.00 -0.31
N ARG A 43 -30.08 -12.24 -0.63
CA ARG A 43 -29.63 -13.50 0.01
C ARG A 43 -29.63 -13.43 1.54
N LYS A 44 -30.73 -12.94 2.11
CA LYS A 44 -30.88 -12.70 3.55
C LYS A 44 -30.98 -13.98 4.36
N GLU A 45 -31.67 -14.98 3.83
CA GLU A 45 -31.79 -16.31 4.43
C GLU A 45 -31.14 -17.38 3.56
N HIS A 46 -30.74 -18.49 4.18
CA HIS A 46 -30.08 -19.62 3.54
C HIS A 46 -30.64 -20.93 4.12
N HIS A 47 -31.43 -21.66 3.34
CA HIS A 47 -32.16 -22.85 3.78
C HIS A 47 -31.52 -24.18 3.36
N GLY A 48 -30.32 -24.15 2.79
CA GLY A 48 -29.61 -25.34 2.32
C GLY A 48 -28.56 -25.01 1.27
N MET A 49 -27.92 -26.04 0.73
CA MET A 49 -26.82 -25.86 -0.22
C MET A 49 -27.26 -25.04 -1.44
N HIS A 50 -26.70 -23.83 -1.56
CA HIS A 50 -26.96 -22.88 -2.66
C HIS A 50 -28.41 -22.40 -2.78
N HIS A 51 -29.24 -22.60 -1.74
CA HIS A 51 -30.62 -22.09 -1.69
C HIS A 51 -30.69 -20.82 -0.84
N PHE A 52 -30.72 -19.68 -1.53
CA PHE A 52 -30.79 -18.36 -0.92
C PHE A 52 -32.16 -17.73 -1.14
N VAL A 53 -32.65 -17.02 -0.12
CA VAL A 53 -33.91 -16.27 -0.19
C VAL A 53 -33.60 -14.78 -0.10
N HIS A 54 -34.20 -14.00 -1.00
CA HIS A 54 -34.15 -12.54 -0.97
C HIS A 54 -35.41 -12.03 -0.27
N LEU A 55 -35.27 -11.02 0.58
CA LEU A 55 -36.42 -10.40 1.25
C LEU A 55 -36.58 -8.95 0.80
N TYR A 56 -37.79 -8.41 0.95
CA TYR A 56 -38.04 -6.99 0.78
C TYR A 56 -38.89 -6.40 1.92
N GLY A 57 -38.79 -5.09 2.13
CA GLY A 57 -39.46 -4.41 3.24
C GLY A 57 -38.79 -4.68 4.59
N ASN A 58 -39.60 -4.83 5.64
CA ASN A 58 -39.13 -5.18 6.97
C ASN A 58 -38.76 -6.68 7.01
N PRO A 59 -37.52 -7.05 7.40
CA PRO A 59 -37.11 -8.46 7.48
C PRO A 59 -37.96 -9.33 8.39
N GLU A 60 -38.62 -8.75 9.40
CA GLU A 60 -39.48 -9.49 10.33
C GLU A 60 -40.77 -10.01 9.66
N ASP A 61 -41.25 -9.31 8.65
CA ASP A 61 -42.46 -9.71 7.90
C ASP A 61 -42.19 -10.88 6.96
N ARG A 62 -40.90 -11.20 6.70
CA ARG A 62 -40.44 -12.29 5.82
C ARG A 62 -41.08 -12.25 4.43
N ASN A 63 -41.24 -11.05 3.86
CA ASN A 63 -41.71 -10.93 2.48
C ASN A 63 -40.61 -11.41 1.53
N GLU A 64 -40.79 -12.59 0.94
CA GLU A 64 -39.83 -13.21 0.04
C GLU A 64 -39.97 -12.65 -1.38
N LEU A 65 -38.84 -12.45 -2.06
CA LEU A 65 -38.77 -12.10 -3.47
C LEU A 65 -37.95 -13.14 -4.22
N HIS A 66 -38.59 -13.85 -5.15
CA HIS A 66 -37.90 -14.81 -6.00
C HIS A 66 -37.26 -14.13 -7.21
N PRO A 67 -36.12 -14.65 -7.72
CA PRO A 67 -35.48 -14.11 -8.93
C PRO A 67 -36.39 -14.07 -10.17
N SER A 68 -37.38 -14.96 -10.27
CA SER A 68 -38.39 -14.96 -11.34
C SER A 68 -39.26 -13.71 -11.38
N ASP A 69 -39.39 -13.06 -10.22
CA ASP A 69 -40.29 -11.92 -10.02
C ASP A 69 -39.53 -10.60 -10.16
N PHE A 70 -38.20 -10.62 -10.27
CA PHE A 70 -37.37 -9.41 -10.42
C PHE A 70 -37.80 -8.53 -11.59
N LYS A 71 -38.34 -9.13 -12.66
CA LYS A 71 -38.88 -8.42 -13.83
C LYS A 71 -39.96 -7.39 -13.49
N ASP A 72 -40.67 -7.59 -12.37
CA ASP A 72 -41.77 -6.76 -11.89
C ASP A 72 -41.28 -5.63 -10.95
N TRP A 73 -39.97 -5.54 -10.70
CA TRP A 73 -39.36 -4.59 -9.79
C TRP A 73 -38.27 -3.73 -10.46
N GLU A 74 -38.14 -2.51 -9.96
CA GLU A 74 -37.09 -1.56 -10.31
C GLU A 74 -36.09 -1.45 -9.16
N ALA A 75 -34.81 -1.41 -9.46
CA ALA A 75 -33.75 -1.05 -8.54
C ALA A 75 -33.61 0.48 -8.50
N VAL A 76 -33.86 1.05 -7.33
CA VAL A 76 -33.90 2.51 -7.12
C VAL A 76 -32.62 3.01 -6.47
N ALA A 77 -31.98 2.17 -5.65
CA ALA A 77 -30.77 2.57 -4.94
C ALA A 77 -29.78 1.42 -4.81
N PHE A 78 -28.49 1.77 -4.83
CA PHE A 78 -27.39 0.81 -4.87
C PHE A 78 -26.34 1.10 -3.79
N LYS A 79 -25.67 0.04 -3.32
CA LYS A 79 -24.53 0.08 -2.41
C LYS A 79 -23.31 0.75 -3.05
N HIS A 80 -23.09 0.46 -4.33
CA HIS A 80 -22.00 0.99 -5.14
C HIS A 80 -22.35 0.94 -6.63
N PRO A 81 -21.61 1.65 -7.50
CA PRO A 81 -21.76 1.55 -8.95
C PRO A 81 -21.57 0.14 -9.53
N GLY A 82 -22.17 -0.11 -10.70
CA GLY A 82 -22.08 -1.37 -11.43
C GLY A 82 -20.75 -1.53 -12.17
N TYR A 83 -19.72 -2.06 -11.50
CA TYR A 83 -18.38 -2.18 -12.10
C TYR A 83 -18.15 -3.42 -12.96
N LEU A 84 -18.85 -4.53 -12.66
CA LEU A 84 -18.53 -5.88 -13.16
C LEU A 84 -19.77 -6.65 -13.65
N GLU A 85 -20.93 -6.00 -13.77
CA GLU A 85 -22.21 -6.66 -14.14
C GLU A 85 -22.13 -7.38 -15.49
N ASP A 86 -21.48 -6.75 -16.47
CA ASP A 86 -21.27 -7.32 -17.81
C ASP A 86 -20.37 -8.57 -17.82
N MET A 87 -19.64 -8.82 -16.72
CA MET A 87 -18.82 -10.01 -16.53
C MET A 87 -19.58 -11.16 -15.85
N TRP A 88 -20.84 -10.98 -15.47
CA TRP A 88 -21.65 -11.97 -14.77
C TRP A 88 -21.70 -13.30 -15.52
N LYS A 89 -22.04 -13.27 -16.81
CA LYS A 89 -22.08 -14.48 -17.64
C LYS A 89 -20.73 -15.20 -17.69
N GLN A 90 -19.64 -14.46 -17.85
CA GLN A 90 -18.29 -15.03 -17.85
C GLN A 90 -17.96 -15.70 -16.51
N ALA A 91 -18.39 -15.10 -15.39
CA ALA A 91 -18.19 -15.66 -14.06
C ALA A 91 -18.99 -16.94 -13.86
N CYS A 92 -20.24 -17.01 -14.31
CA CYS A 92 -21.05 -18.23 -14.26
C CYS A 92 -20.44 -19.33 -15.15
N ASP A 93 -20.08 -19.00 -16.39
CA ASP A 93 -19.45 -19.94 -17.33
C ASP A 93 -18.12 -20.49 -16.79
N ALA A 94 -17.41 -19.71 -15.97
CA ALA A 94 -16.17 -20.17 -15.33
C ALA A 94 -16.36 -21.36 -14.38
N TYR A 95 -17.56 -21.55 -13.84
CA TYR A 95 -17.87 -22.64 -12.93
C TYR A 95 -18.59 -23.83 -13.59
N ALA A 96 -18.91 -23.76 -14.89
CA ALA A 96 -19.70 -24.76 -15.60
C ALA A 96 -19.14 -26.20 -15.50
N TRP A 97 -17.82 -26.36 -15.32
CA TRP A 97 -17.15 -27.66 -15.23
C TRP A 97 -16.76 -28.04 -13.78
N SER A 98 -16.95 -27.14 -12.81
CA SER A 98 -16.42 -27.31 -11.45
C SER A 98 -17.46 -27.20 -10.34
N SER A 99 -18.68 -26.73 -10.64
CA SER A 99 -19.78 -26.60 -9.69
C SER A 99 -21.10 -27.18 -10.23
N PHE A 100 -21.97 -27.63 -9.33
CA PHE A 100 -23.36 -28.00 -9.66
C PHE A 100 -24.27 -26.77 -9.81
N ASP A 101 -23.90 -25.63 -9.21
CA ASP A 101 -24.64 -24.37 -9.28
C ASP A 101 -23.72 -23.23 -9.78
N PRO A 102 -23.32 -23.23 -11.07
CA PRO A 102 -22.38 -22.25 -11.61
C PRO A 102 -22.87 -20.81 -11.52
N GLU A 103 -24.18 -20.59 -11.67
CA GLU A 103 -24.81 -19.27 -11.57
C GLU A 103 -24.59 -18.64 -10.20
N ILE A 104 -24.92 -19.39 -9.13
CA ILE A 104 -24.74 -18.97 -7.74
C ILE A 104 -23.28 -18.67 -7.42
N ARG A 105 -22.35 -19.50 -7.92
CA ARG A 105 -20.90 -19.30 -7.75
C ARG A 105 -20.40 -18.06 -8.48
N GLY A 106 -20.80 -17.88 -9.74
CA GLY A 106 -20.44 -16.72 -10.55
C GLY A 106 -20.94 -15.42 -9.93
N GLU A 107 -22.21 -15.38 -9.53
CA GLU A 107 -22.83 -14.22 -8.86
C GLU A 107 -22.10 -13.88 -7.55
N THR A 108 -21.71 -14.89 -6.77
CA THR A 108 -20.94 -14.69 -5.54
C THR A 108 -19.57 -14.07 -5.82
N ASP A 109 -18.87 -14.54 -6.85
CA ASP A 109 -17.58 -13.98 -7.24
C ASP A 109 -17.73 -12.52 -7.71
N ILE A 110 -18.72 -12.20 -8.54
CA ILE A 110 -18.98 -10.82 -8.99
C ILE A 110 -19.29 -9.90 -7.81
N MET A 111 -20.11 -10.34 -6.86
CA MET A 111 -20.40 -9.58 -5.64
C MET A 111 -19.11 -9.29 -4.86
N VAL A 112 -18.30 -10.32 -4.58
CA VAL A 112 -17.07 -10.17 -3.78
C VAL A 112 -16.05 -9.28 -4.48
N TYR A 113 -15.81 -9.48 -5.77
CA TYR A 113 -14.86 -8.67 -6.53
C TYR A 113 -15.39 -7.25 -6.78
N GLY A 114 -16.71 -7.07 -6.90
CA GLY A 114 -17.35 -5.77 -7.05
C GLY A 114 -17.20 -4.91 -5.79
N GLU A 115 -17.48 -5.49 -4.62
CA GLU A 115 -17.25 -4.84 -3.33
C GLU A 115 -15.76 -4.56 -3.08
N GLU A 116 -14.87 -5.49 -3.43
CA GLU A 116 -13.43 -5.30 -3.34
C GLU A 116 -12.96 -4.12 -4.20
N LEU A 117 -13.39 -4.08 -5.46
CA LEU A 117 -13.07 -3.00 -6.38
C LEU A 117 -13.62 -1.66 -5.87
N HIS A 118 -14.86 -1.63 -5.36
CA HIS A 118 -15.42 -0.41 -4.80
C HIS A 118 -14.58 0.13 -3.64
N ASN A 119 -14.19 -0.73 -2.71
CA ASN A 119 -13.37 -0.38 -1.56
C ASN A 119 -11.98 0.12 -1.97
N ASP A 120 -11.37 -0.51 -2.98
CA ASP A 120 -10.09 -0.06 -3.53
C ASP A 120 -10.18 1.35 -4.10
N LEU A 121 -11.26 1.66 -4.83
CA LEU A 121 -11.45 2.96 -5.47
C LEU A 121 -11.62 4.10 -4.46
N GLN A 122 -12.15 3.83 -3.26
CA GLN A 122 -12.22 4.81 -2.17
C GLN A 122 -10.82 5.26 -1.70
N LEU A 123 -9.83 4.38 -1.83
CA LEU A 123 -8.44 4.68 -1.47
C LEU A 123 -7.70 5.39 -2.60
N MET A 124 -8.24 5.47 -3.81
CA MET A 124 -7.53 5.96 -4.99
C MET A 124 -7.91 7.40 -5.37
N PRO A 125 -6.95 8.20 -5.87
CA PRO A 125 -7.25 9.49 -6.48
C PRO A 125 -8.03 9.31 -7.78
N GLU A 126 -8.92 10.26 -8.09
CA GLU A 126 -9.89 10.14 -9.19
C GLU A 126 -9.24 9.86 -10.55
N GLY A 127 -8.12 10.51 -10.88
CA GLY A 127 -7.44 10.36 -12.16
C GLY A 127 -6.82 8.97 -12.41
N GLU A 128 -6.65 8.13 -11.38
CA GLU A 128 -6.10 6.77 -11.53
C GLU A 128 -7.20 5.68 -11.54
N ARG A 129 -8.45 6.03 -11.19
CA ARG A 129 -9.55 5.08 -10.98
C ARG A 129 -9.92 4.31 -12.25
N GLU A 130 -10.07 4.99 -13.38
CA GLU A 130 -10.49 4.35 -14.64
C GLU A 130 -9.44 3.36 -15.17
N THR A 131 -8.16 3.73 -15.07
CA THR A 131 -7.04 2.85 -15.43
C THR A 131 -7.01 1.62 -14.52
N TYR A 132 -7.26 1.80 -13.22
CA TYR A 132 -7.33 0.70 -12.27
C TYR A 132 -8.50 -0.25 -12.57
N ILE A 133 -9.71 0.29 -12.80
CA ILE A 133 -10.90 -0.50 -13.16
C ILE A 133 -10.63 -1.33 -14.41
N THR A 134 -10.06 -0.72 -15.45
CA THR A 134 -9.75 -1.41 -16.71
C THR A 134 -8.77 -2.57 -16.50
N ALA A 135 -7.69 -2.33 -15.75
CA ALA A 135 -6.70 -3.36 -15.45
C ALA A 135 -7.26 -4.46 -14.54
N TYR A 136 -8.09 -4.09 -13.55
CA TYR A 136 -8.76 -5.02 -12.64
C TYR A 136 -9.66 -5.97 -13.43
N ARG A 137 -10.53 -5.43 -14.30
CA ARG A 137 -11.41 -6.18 -15.19
C ARG A 137 -10.64 -7.13 -16.10
N GLN A 138 -9.56 -6.65 -16.72
CA GLN A 138 -8.71 -7.49 -17.57
C GLN A 138 -8.11 -8.68 -16.81
N LYS A 139 -7.60 -8.46 -15.60
CA LYS A 139 -6.99 -9.52 -14.79
C LYS A 139 -8.04 -10.50 -14.24
N LEU A 140 -9.18 -10.00 -13.77
CA LEU A 140 -10.30 -10.83 -13.34
C LEU A 140 -10.82 -11.69 -14.49
N SER A 141 -11.02 -11.11 -15.67
CA SER A 141 -11.45 -11.85 -16.87
C SER A 141 -10.46 -12.96 -17.22
N ALA A 142 -9.15 -12.68 -17.18
CA ALA A 142 -8.13 -13.70 -17.42
C ALA A 142 -8.11 -14.83 -16.36
N GLN A 143 -8.41 -14.50 -15.10
CA GLN A 143 -8.58 -15.49 -14.03
C GLN A 143 -9.81 -16.37 -14.27
N LEU A 144 -10.97 -15.77 -14.58
CA LEU A 144 -12.21 -16.48 -14.86
C LEU A 144 -12.07 -17.40 -16.09
N SER A 145 -11.44 -16.92 -17.16
CA SER A 145 -11.11 -17.75 -18.32
C SER A 145 -10.15 -18.89 -17.99
N ALA A 146 -9.31 -18.76 -16.98
CA ALA A 146 -8.46 -19.87 -16.52
C ALA A 146 -9.25 -20.88 -15.69
N LEU A 147 -10.16 -20.39 -14.84
CA LEU A 147 -11.05 -21.19 -14.01
C LEU A 147 -12.03 -22.02 -14.85
N SER A 148 -12.54 -21.49 -15.97
CA SER A 148 -13.46 -22.19 -16.87
C SER A 148 -12.92 -23.51 -17.44
N ARG A 149 -11.61 -23.70 -17.42
CA ARG A 149 -10.94 -24.93 -17.87
C ARG A 149 -10.74 -25.97 -16.77
N CYS A 150 -10.95 -25.59 -15.51
CA CYS A 150 -10.78 -26.47 -14.36
C CYS A 150 -12.05 -27.31 -14.20
N ALA A 151 -11.88 -28.63 -14.29
CA ALA A 151 -13.00 -29.56 -14.13
C ALA A 151 -12.97 -30.26 -12.77
N ASN A 152 -14.14 -30.52 -12.21
CA ASN A 152 -14.31 -31.34 -11.02
C ASN A 152 -14.89 -32.71 -11.43
N PRO A 153 -14.24 -33.84 -11.09
CA PRO A 153 -14.72 -35.17 -11.49
C PRO A 153 -16.07 -35.54 -10.87
N MET A 154 -16.51 -34.85 -9.80
CA MET A 154 -17.87 -35.01 -9.26
C MET A 154 -18.93 -34.39 -10.17
N VAL A 155 -18.57 -33.34 -10.92
CA VAL A 155 -19.47 -32.61 -11.84
C VAL A 155 -19.41 -33.21 -13.24
N THR A 156 -18.20 -33.45 -13.76
CA THR A 156 -18.00 -33.95 -15.14
C THR A 156 -17.96 -35.48 -15.25
N GLY A 157 -18.03 -36.19 -14.12
CA GLY A 157 -17.87 -37.63 -14.04
C GLY A 157 -16.41 -38.10 -13.99
N ARG A 158 -16.21 -39.31 -13.45
CA ARG A 158 -14.87 -39.92 -13.26
C ARG A 158 -14.34 -40.65 -14.50
N GLY A 159 -15.21 -41.07 -15.42
CA GLY A 159 -14.82 -41.82 -16.62
C GLY A 159 -13.93 -40.98 -17.53
N GLY A 160 -12.72 -41.46 -17.84
CA GLY A 160 -11.78 -40.76 -18.73
C GLY A 160 -11.19 -39.45 -18.15
N PHE A 161 -11.35 -39.20 -16.84
CA PHE A 161 -10.86 -37.97 -16.21
C PHE A 161 -9.32 -37.99 -16.07
N ASP A 162 -8.63 -37.17 -16.86
CA ASP A 162 -7.17 -37.03 -16.79
C ASP A 162 -6.74 -36.07 -15.66
N TYR A 163 -6.43 -36.65 -14.49
CA TYR A 163 -5.96 -35.90 -13.32
C TYR A 163 -4.70 -35.08 -13.59
N ARG A 164 -3.76 -35.57 -14.41
CA ARG A 164 -2.51 -34.83 -14.70
C ARG A 164 -2.78 -33.60 -15.55
N ARG A 165 -3.68 -33.70 -16.52
CA ARG A 165 -4.13 -32.55 -17.31
C ARG A 165 -4.87 -31.53 -16.44
N GLN A 166 -5.72 -31.99 -15.55
CA GLN A 166 -6.51 -31.13 -14.68
C GLN A 166 -5.66 -30.43 -13.61
N GLU A 167 -4.63 -31.09 -13.08
CA GLU A 167 -3.64 -30.46 -12.22
C GLU A 167 -2.91 -29.29 -12.93
N LYS A 168 -2.57 -29.45 -14.22
CA LYS A 168 -1.99 -28.36 -15.02
C LYS A 168 -2.96 -27.18 -15.19
N MET A 169 -4.25 -27.45 -15.42
CA MET A 169 -5.27 -26.39 -15.52
C MET A 169 -5.45 -25.66 -14.18
N ASN A 170 -5.56 -26.40 -13.07
CA ASN A 170 -5.61 -25.84 -11.72
C ASN A 170 -4.38 -24.99 -11.39
N LYS A 171 -3.18 -25.44 -11.79
CA LYS A 171 -1.95 -24.65 -11.64
C LYS A 171 -2.00 -23.37 -12.47
N SER A 172 -2.51 -23.44 -13.71
CA SER A 172 -2.70 -22.25 -14.54
C SER A 172 -3.68 -21.25 -13.90
N TYR A 173 -4.79 -21.73 -13.33
CA TYR A 173 -5.75 -20.88 -12.61
C TYR A 173 -5.09 -20.23 -11.38
N ARG A 174 -4.43 -21.04 -10.54
CA ARG A 174 -3.75 -20.53 -9.34
C ARG A 174 -2.72 -19.46 -9.67
N ASN A 175 -1.91 -19.67 -10.71
CA ASN A 175 -0.93 -18.67 -11.14
C ASN A 175 -1.60 -17.35 -11.56
N ARG A 176 -2.75 -17.39 -12.26
CA ARG A 176 -3.49 -16.19 -12.64
C ARG A 176 -4.12 -15.48 -11.44
N TYR A 177 -4.64 -16.25 -10.49
CA TYR A 177 -5.14 -15.74 -9.22
C TYR A 177 -4.03 -15.02 -8.44
N GLU A 178 -2.87 -15.67 -8.26
CA GLU A 178 -1.71 -15.09 -7.58
C GLU A 178 -1.21 -13.82 -8.28
N GLU A 179 -1.08 -13.86 -9.62
CA GLU A 179 -0.69 -12.68 -10.41
C GLU A 179 -1.64 -11.50 -10.19
N PHE A 180 -2.95 -11.76 -10.15
CA PHE A 180 -3.95 -10.74 -9.90
C PHE A 180 -3.85 -10.15 -8.49
N ARG A 181 -3.71 -11.01 -7.47
CA ARG A 181 -3.56 -10.58 -6.07
C ARG A 181 -2.27 -9.79 -5.86
N ASP A 182 -1.15 -10.27 -6.39
CA ASP A 182 0.14 -9.59 -6.30
C ASP A 182 0.10 -8.22 -6.98
N TRP A 183 -0.54 -8.13 -8.15
CA TRP A 183 -0.74 -6.87 -8.85
C TRP A 183 -1.55 -5.88 -8.00
N ARG A 184 -2.70 -6.31 -7.47
CA ARG A 184 -3.55 -5.48 -6.61
C ARG A 184 -2.79 -4.98 -5.38
N GLN A 185 -2.08 -5.86 -4.68
CA GLN A 185 -1.26 -5.49 -3.52
C GLN A 185 -0.19 -4.44 -3.87
N LYS A 186 0.50 -4.60 -4.99
CA LYS A 186 1.52 -3.65 -5.45
C LYS A 186 0.94 -2.27 -5.78
N VAL A 187 -0.21 -2.23 -6.44
CA VAL A 187 -0.91 -0.98 -6.78
C VAL A 187 -1.34 -0.25 -5.51
N LEU A 188 -2.05 -0.93 -4.60
CA LEU A 188 -2.52 -0.34 -3.34
C LEU A 188 -1.36 0.12 -2.45
N ALA A 189 -0.26 -0.64 -2.40
CA ALA A 189 0.95 -0.23 -1.68
C ALA A 189 1.56 1.05 -2.29
N SER A 190 1.52 1.20 -3.62
CA SER A 190 1.99 2.41 -4.29
C SER A 190 1.10 3.61 -3.98
N VAL A 191 -0.22 3.44 -4.05
CA VAL A 191 -1.21 4.48 -3.69
C VAL A 191 -1.02 4.92 -2.24
N LYS A 192 -0.88 3.97 -1.30
CA LYS A 192 -0.61 4.28 0.11
C LYS A 192 0.70 5.07 0.28
N ARG A 193 1.77 4.71 -0.43
CA ARG A 193 3.04 5.47 -0.39
C ARG A 193 2.88 6.88 -0.96
N LYS A 194 2.11 7.06 -2.04
CA LYS A 194 1.78 8.40 -2.58
C LYS A 194 1.01 9.23 -1.56
N GLN A 195 0.03 8.65 -0.88
CA GLN A 195 -0.71 9.33 0.20
C GLN A 195 0.19 9.67 1.38
N GLU A 196 1.03 8.74 1.84
CA GLU A 196 1.97 8.98 2.93
C GLU A 196 2.98 10.08 2.58
N THR A 197 3.44 10.15 1.32
CA THR A 197 4.33 11.23 0.86
C THR A 197 3.60 12.56 0.73
N ALA A 198 2.31 12.57 0.37
CA ALA A 198 1.49 13.78 0.33
C ALA A 198 1.09 14.31 1.71
N ARG A 199 1.17 13.51 2.78
CA ARG A 199 0.86 13.98 4.15
C ARG A 199 1.73 15.17 4.55
N PRO A 200 1.15 16.17 5.26
CA PRO A 200 1.91 17.31 5.78
C PRO A 200 3.14 16.88 6.56
N GLU A 201 4.24 17.61 6.42
CA GLU A 201 5.49 17.31 7.13
C GLU A 201 5.30 17.28 8.65
N GLU A 202 4.40 18.09 9.18
CA GLU A 202 4.06 18.14 10.60
C GLU A 202 3.45 16.83 11.12
N GLU A 203 2.52 16.23 10.38
CA GLU A 203 1.90 14.95 10.74
C GLU A 203 2.94 13.82 10.71
N LYS A 204 3.85 13.86 9.73
CA LYS A 204 4.98 12.91 9.65
C LYS A 204 5.89 13.04 10.86
N ARG A 205 6.23 14.27 11.26
CA ARG A 205 7.05 14.56 12.44
C ARG A 205 6.36 14.11 13.73
N GLU A 206 5.06 14.35 13.86
CA GLU A 206 4.30 13.91 15.04
C GLU A 206 4.23 12.37 15.12
N LYS A 207 3.96 11.69 14.01
CA LYS A 207 3.96 10.21 13.97
C LYS A 207 5.34 9.63 14.27
N ALA A 208 6.41 10.25 13.76
CA ALA A 208 7.79 9.88 14.07
C ALA A 208 8.09 10.08 15.56
N TRP A 209 7.67 11.20 16.14
CA TRP A 209 7.79 11.48 17.57
C TRP A 209 7.04 10.46 18.42
N GLN A 210 5.79 10.12 18.09
CA GLN A 210 5.01 9.14 18.86
C GLN A 210 5.65 7.75 18.84
N THR A 211 6.22 7.36 17.70
CA THR A 211 6.98 6.10 17.59
C THR A 211 8.24 6.13 18.45
N LEU A 212 9.03 7.20 18.35
CA LEU A 212 10.23 7.39 19.16
C LEU A 212 9.90 7.42 20.66
N LYS A 213 8.86 8.15 21.06
CA LYS A 213 8.39 8.25 22.44
C LYS A 213 8.04 6.88 23.02
N ARG A 214 7.33 6.04 22.25
CA ARG A 214 6.99 4.66 22.65
C ARG A 214 8.25 3.83 22.88
N ASP A 215 9.21 3.91 21.96
CA ASP A 215 10.47 3.17 22.05
C ASP A 215 11.34 3.62 23.22
N ILE A 216 11.46 4.94 23.42
CA ILE A 216 12.19 5.52 24.55
C ILE A 216 11.52 5.10 25.86
N ARG A 217 10.19 5.21 25.95
CA ARG A 217 9.44 4.80 27.14
C ARG A 217 9.66 3.33 27.46
N SER A 218 9.50 2.43 26.49
CA SER A 218 9.72 0.99 26.69
C SER A 218 11.16 0.70 27.17
N SER A 219 12.14 1.39 26.60
CA SER A 219 13.55 1.24 27.02
C SER A 219 13.79 1.80 28.43
N ALA A 220 13.20 2.95 28.76
CA ALA A 220 13.31 3.59 30.07
C ALA A 220 12.63 2.76 31.17
N ASP A 221 11.43 2.24 30.92
CA ASP A 221 10.70 1.35 31.81
C ASP A 221 11.50 0.07 32.08
N THR A 222 12.15 -0.49 31.04
CA THR A 222 13.03 -1.65 31.22
C THR A 222 14.26 -1.32 32.07
N ILE A 223 14.89 -0.16 31.86
CA ILE A 223 16.02 0.30 32.70
C ILE A 223 15.59 0.46 34.16
N HIS A 224 14.41 1.05 34.38
CA HIS A 224 13.85 1.21 35.71
C HIS A 224 13.58 -0.16 36.37
N GLY A 225 13.01 -1.12 35.64
CA GLY A 225 12.80 -2.49 36.11
C GLY A 225 14.10 -3.24 36.44
N ILE A 226 15.19 -2.98 35.72
CA ILE A 226 16.52 -3.52 36.06
C ILE A 226 17.04 -2.90 37.36
N ASP A 227 16.89 -1.59 37.53
CA ASP A 227 17.36 -0.89 38.73
C ASP A 227 16.60 -1.28 40.00
N THR A 228 15.31 -1.58 39.88
CA THR A 228 14.46 -2.05 41.00
C THR A 228 14.56 -3.56 41.23
N GLY A 229 15.29 -4.29 40.37
CA GLY A 229 15.47 -5.74 40.47
C GLY A 229 14.29 -6.59 39.98
N GLN A 230 13.28 -5.97 39.36
CA GLN A 230 12.13 -6.64 38.74
C GLN A 230 12.51 -7.37 37.44
N CYS A 231 13.42 -6.80 36.65
CA CYS A 231 13.93 -7.40 35.42
C CYS A 231 15.35 -7.91 35.63
N ARG A 232 15.54 -9.24 35.55
CA ARG A 232 16.85 -9.90 35.70
C ARG A 232 17.36 -10.42 34.34
N GLY A 233 18.68 -10.47 34.16
CA GLY A 233 19.31 -11.02 32.95
C GLY A 233 19.56 -10.03 31.81
N TYR A 234 19.18 -8.77 31.96
CA TYR A 234 19.42 -7.73 30.97
C TYR A 234 20.45 -6.69 31.43
N SER A 235 21.26 -6.20 30.50
CA SER A 235 22.23 -5.12 30.78
C SER A 235 21.59 -3.75 30.56
N ARG A 236 21.60 -2.92 31.61
CA ARG A 236 21.15 -1.53 31.58
C ARG A 236 21.78 -0.74 30.43
N ALA A 237 23.08 -0.94 30.17
CA ALA A 237 23.84 -0.18 29.19
C ALA A 237 23.29 -0.34 27.76
N LEU A 238 22.69 -1.49 27.43
CA LEU A 238 22.13 -1.77 26.11
C LEU A 238 20.91 -0.89 25.80
N PHE A 239 20.06 -0.65 26.79
CA PHE A 239 18.90 0.22 26.62
C PHE A 239 19.29 1.70 26.59
N VAL A 240 20.29 2.09 27.38
CA VAL A 240 20.86 3.45 27.32
C VAL A 240 21.49 3.71 25.95
N SER A 241 22.27 2.76 25.42
CA SER A 241 22.88 2.90 24.09
C SER A 241 21.82 2.89 22.98
N SER A 242 20.76 2.09 23.11
CA SER A 242 19.62 2.09 22.18
C SER A 242 18.94 3.46 22.09
N ILE A 243 18.58 4.07 23.23
CA ILE A 243 17.98 5.41 23.28
C ILE A 243 18.95 6.43 22.66
N LEU A 244 20.21 6.42 23.11
CA LEU A 244 21.24 7.34 22.64
C LEU A 244 21.43 7.26 21.12
N ASN A 245 21.55 6.06 20.56
CA ASN A 245 21.81 5.85 19.14
C ASN A 245 20.62 6.31 18.28
N LYS A 246 19.38 6.00 18.70
CA LYS A 246 18.16 6.44 17.99
C LYS A 246 18.07 7.97 17.93
N VAL A 247 18.27 8.64 19.07
CA VAL A 247 18.19 10.11 19.14
C VAL A 247 19.40 10.77 18.47
N SER A 248 20.60 10.17 18.55
CA SER A 248 21.80 10.67 17.86
C SER A 248 21.64 10.65 16.34
N THR A 249 21.01 9.61 15.77
CA THR A 249 20.71 9.55 14.34
C THR A 249 19.81 10.70 13.90
N LEU A 250 18.75 11.00 14.68
CA LEU A 250 17.87 12.13 14.41
C LEU A 250 18.59 13.48 14.54
N ALA A 251 19.48 13.62 15.52
CA ALA A 251 20.32 14.81 15.66
C ALA A 251 21.27 14.99 14.45
N ASN A 252 21.87 13.91 13.95
CA ASN A 252 22.70 13.97 12.74
C ASN A 252 21.91 14.37 11.48
N HIS A 253 20.61 14.10 11.43
CA HIS A 253 19.72 14.54 10.35
C HIS A 253 19.18 15.96 10.54
N GLY A 254 19.48 16.63 11.66
CA GLY A 254 19.02 17.99 11.93
C GLY A 254 17.56 18.08 12.39
N GLU A 255 16.98 17.02 12.97
CA GLU A 255 15.60 16.98 13.48
C GLU A 255 15.50 17.56 14.90
N VAL A 256 15.77 18.86 15.03
CA VAL A 256 15.91 19.57 16.32
C VAL A 256 14.67 19.42 17.21
N GLU A 257 13.47 19.57 16.67
CA GLU A 257 12.22 19.57 17.46
C GLU A 257 11.97 18.20 18.09
N ILE A 258 12.20 17.11 17.35
CA ILE A 258 12.03 15.74 17.85
C ILE A 258 13.09 15.43 18.92
N VAL A 259 14.33 15.86 18.70
CA VAL A 259 15.44 15.65 19.64
C VAL A 259 15.21 16.41 20.95
N ARG A 260 14.75 17.66 20.89
CA ARG A 260 14.37 18.45 22.10
C ARG A 260 13.28 17.74 22.90
N ARG A 261 12.19 17.34 22.24
CA ARG A 261 11.10 16.57 22.88
C ARG A 261 11.60 15.27 23.53
N ALA A 262 12.56 14.58 22.90
CA ALA A 262 13.15 13.36 23.46
C ALA A 262 13.95 13.64 24.74
N VAL A 263 14.71 14.73 24.77
CA VAL A 263 15.47 15.17 25.95
C VAL A 263 14.53 15.60 27.08
N ASP A 264 13.48 16.35 26.76
CA ASP A 264 12.46 16.77 27.72
C ASP A 264 11.76 15.56 28.34
N PHE A 265 11.35 14.59 27.51
CA PHE A 265 10.71 13.36 27.96
C PHE A 265 11.61 12.53 28.91
N ILE A 266 12.90 12.39 28.61
CA ILE A 266 13.84 11.70 29.50
C ILE A 266 14.07 12.51 30.78
N SER A 267 14.10 13.84 30.71
CA SER A 267 14.27 14.70 31.88
C SER A 267 13.08 14.57 32.83
N GLU A 268 11.85 14.59 32.30
CA GLU A 268 10.62 14.34 33.04
C GLU A 268 10.60 12.93 33.65
N TYR A 269 11.03 11.92 32.88
CA TYR A 269 11.11 10.55 33.38
C TYR A 269 12.11 10.43 34.52
N ASN A 270 13.32 11.00 34.35
CA ASN A 270 14.38 11.02 35.36
C ASN A 270 13.94 11.69 36.66
N ALA A 271 13.10 12.72 36.60
CA ALA A 271 12.58 13.41 37.78
C ALA A 271 11.63 12.52 38.62
N ARG A 272 10.98 11.53 38.00
CA ARG A 272 10.04 10.62 38.67
C ARG A 272 10.70 9.42 39.33
N VAL A 273 11.96 9.11 38.97
CA VAL A 273 12.66 7.90 39.41
C VAL A 273 13.86 8.23 40.28
N LYS A 274 14.13 7.41 41.31
CA LYS A 274 15.24 7.63 42.25
C LYS A 274 16.62 7.55 41.58
N LYS A 275 16.78 6.66 40.59
CA LYS A 275 18.00 6.52 39.81
C LYS A 275 17.70 6.96 38.38
N PRO A 276 18.35 8.01 37.86
CA PRO A 276 18.08 8.53 36.53
C PRO A 276 18.42 7.48 35.47
N VAL A 277 17.60 7.36 34.43
CA VAL A 277 17.79 6.46 33.28
C VAL A 277 19.04 6.86 32.49
N ILE A 278 19.20 8.16 32.23
CA ILE A 278 20.39 8.75 31.62
C ILE A 278 20.84 9.92 32.50
N THR A 279 22.11 9.94 32.88
CA THR A 279 22.68 11.01 33.72
C THR A 279 22.87 12.31 32.92
N GLN A 280 22.70 13.46 33.56
CA GLN A 280 22.86 14.79 32.92
C GLN A 280 24.24 15.01 32.27
N ARG A 281 25.29 14.35 32.78
CA ARG A 281 26.65 14.41 32.23
C ARG A 281 26.82 13.65 30.91
N ASN A 282 25.81 12.90 30.48
CA ASN A 282 25.85 12.14 29.23
C ASN A 282 25.68 13.08 28.03
N LYS A 283 26.42 12.80 26.94
CA LYS A 283 26.30 13.52 25.65
C LYS A 283 24.88 13.56 25.09
N PHE A 284 23.98 12.68 25.54
CA PHE A 284 22.55 12.71 25.20
C PHE A 284 21.92 14.11 25.37
N PHE A 285 22.26 14.82 26.45
CA PHE A 285 21.71 16.15 26.73
C PHE A 285 22.30 17.26 25.85
N GLN A 286 23.39 16.99 25.14
CA GLN A 286 24.02 17.89 24.16
C GLN A 286 23.53 17.63 22.73
N LEU A 287 22.69 16.60 22.51
CA LEU A 287 22.16 16.27 21.19
C LEU A 287 21.30 17.37 20.55
N PRO A 288 20.51 18.19 21.30
CA PRO A 288 19.79 19.32 20.71
C PRO A 288 20.74 20.34 20.04
N GLU A 289 21.83 20.71 20.70
CA GLU A 289 22.84 21.63 20.15
C GLU A 289 23.54 21.03 18.92
N LEU A 290 23.84 19.73 18.96
CA LEU A 290 24.38 19.02 17.81
C LEU A 290 23.41 19.04 16.63
N ALA A 291 22.11 18.83 16.89
CA ALA A 291 21.07 18.85 15.87
C ALA A 291 20.96 20.20 15.17
N GLU A 292 21.08 21.31 15.92
CA GLU A 292 21.07 22.67 15.35
C GLU A 292 22.26 22.89 14.42
N ARG A 293 23.47 22.56 14.89
CA ARG A 293 24.69 22.66 14.07
C ARG A 293 24.60 21.81 12.80
N MET A 294 24.01 20.62 12.89
CA MET A 294 23.81 19.75 11.73
C MET A 294 22.76 20.31 10.78
N ARG A 295 21.65 20.87 11.29
CA ARG A 295 20.64 21.54 10.46
C ARG A 295 21.22 22.73 9.71
N GLU A 296 22.04 23.55 10.36
CA GLU A 296 22.72 24.68 9.72
C GLU A 296 23.67 24.21 8.63
N LYS A 297 24.48 23.18 8.90
CA LYS A 297 25.36 22.58 7.89
C LYS A 297 24.58 22.02 6.70
N LEU A 298 23.48 21.32 6.94
CA LEU A 298 22.63 20.77 5.87
C LEU A 298 22.00 21.88 5.03
N LYS A 299 21.52 22.97 5.67
CA LYS A 299 21.02 24.15 4.96
C LYS A 299 22.10 24.83 4.12
N ALA A 300 23.32 24.99 4.66
CA ALA A 300 24.43 25.60 3.94
C ALA A 300 24.87 24.76 2.73
N VAL A 301 24.90 23.44 2.87
CA VAL A 301 25.18 22.50 1.76
C VAL A 301 24.07 22.54 0.71
N GLN A 302 22.81 22.69 1.12
CA GLN A 302 21.68 22.79 0.20
C GLN A 302 21.61 24.13 -0.53
N SER A 303 22.02 25.23 0.11
CA SER A 303 22.10 26.56 -0.50
C SER A 303 23.35 26.75 -1.36
N GLN A 304 24.31 25.83 -1.29
CA GLN A 304 25.49 25.88 -2.13
C GLN A 304 25.10 25.49 -3.56
N GLU A 305 25.24 26.43 -4.49
CA GLU A 305 24.95 26.19 -5.90
C GLU A 305 25.80 25.02 -6.42
N SER A 306 25.17 24.19 -7.25
CA SER A 306 25.85 23.06 -7.86
C SER A 306 26.97 23.59 -8.74
N LYS A 307 28.20 23.15 -8.48
CA LYS A 307 29.33 23.51 -9.33
C LYS A 307 29.28 22.61 -10.56
N GLU A 308 29.37 23.19 -11.74
CA GLU A 308 29.48 22.46 -12.99
C GLU A 308 30.83 22.77 -13.64
N VAL A 309 31.53 21.72 -14.07
CA VAL A 309 32.78 21.87 -14.83
C VAL A 309 32.62 21.07 -16.12
N PRO A 310 32.62 21.74 -17.29
CA PRO A 310 32.61 21.05 -18.57
C PRO A 310 33.95 20.36 -18.81
N PHE A 311 33.92 19.20 -19.44
CA PHE A 311 35.10 18.48 -19.89
C PHE A 311 34.89 17.89 -21.29
N GLU A 312 35.93 17.32 -21.87
CA GLU A 312 35.86 16.73 -23.20
C GLU A 312 34.94 15.49 -23.21
N GLY A 313 33.72 15.67 -23.74
CA GLY A 313 32.68 14.63 -23.86
C GLY A 313 31.57 14.68 -22.80
N GLY A 314 31.50 15.72 -21.97
CA GLY A 314 30.39 15.90 -21.02
C GLY A 314 30.60 16.95 -19.94
N THR A 315 29.77 16.90 -18.89
CA THR A 315 29.79 17.82 -17.75
C THR A 315 29.92 17.06 -16.43
N LEU A 316 30.84 17.51 -15.57
CA LEU A 316 30.96 17.04 -14.20
C LEU A 316 30.20 17.99 -13.27
N VAL A 317 29.23 17.46 -12.54
CA VAL A 317 28.35 18.24 -11.66
C VAL A 317 28.56 17.81 -10.22
N TRP A 318 28.94 18.78 -9.38
CA TRP A 318 28.91 18.66 -7.92
C TRP A 318 27.52 19.03 -7.44
N ASN A 319 26.67 18.02 -7.30
CA ASN A 319 25.35 18.21 -6.74
C ASN A 319 25.45 18.15 -5.21
N TYR A 320 25.72 19.31 -4.60
CA TYR A 320 25.82 19.46 -3.15
C TYR A 320 24.48 19.13 -2.45
N GLY A 321 23.35 19.47 -3.07
CA GLY A 321 22.01 19.18 -2.55
C GLY A 321 21.70 17.67 -2.44
N GLU A 322 22.20 16.85 -3.36
CA GLU A 322 22.02 15.38 -3.32
C GLU A 322 23.21 14.63 -2.68
N ASP A 323 24.28 15.32 -2.25
CA ASP A 323 25.56 14.73 -1.84
C ASP A 323 26.11 13.76 -2.93
N ARG A 324 26.00 14.16 -4.20
CA ARG A 324 26.40 13.34 -5.37
C ARG A 324 27.37 14.07 -6.28
N LEU A 325 28.40 13.33 -6.71
CA LEU A 325 29.19 13.69 -7.89
C LEU A 325 28.58 13.01 -9.11
N GLN A 326 28.11 13.80 -10.06
CA GLN A 326 27.42 13.32 -11.26
C GLN A 326 28.26 13.61 -12.51
N ILE A 327 28.38 12.62 -13.39
CA ILE A 327 29.02 12.74 -14.70
C ILE A 327 27.92 12.60 -15.75
N LEU A 328 27.65 13.69 -16.45
CA LEU A 328 26.78 13.73 -17.62
C LEU A 328 27.66 13.62 -18.86
N PHE A 329 27.31 12.74 -19.78
CA PHE A 329 27.99 12.63 -21.08
C PHE A 329 27.04 13.09 -22.17
N ASP A 330 27.56 13.75 -23.21
CA ASP A 330 26.77 14.26 -24.33
C ASP A 330 26.18 13.14 -25.20
N ARG A 331 26.89 12.00 -25.24
CA ARG A 331 26.49 10.78 -25.94
C ARG A 331 26.66 9.57 -25.03
N ILE A 332 25.98 8.48 -25.33
CA ILE A 332 26.13 7.21 -24.59
C ILE A 332 27.61 6.79 -24.68
N PRO A 333 28.33 6.67 -23.54
CA PRO A 333 29.74 6.27 -23.55
C PRO A 333 29.91 4.84 -24.08
N GLU A 334 31.07 4.58 -24.71
CA GLU A 334 31.43 3.25 -25.18
C GLU A 334 31.49 2.21 -24.06
N ASP A 335 31.35 0.93 -24.41
CA ASP A 335 31.28 -0.17 -23.45
C ASP A 335 32.51 -0.27 -22.54
N SER A 336 33.70 -0.02 -23.09
CA SER A 336 34.98 0.07 -22.38
C SER A 336 34.90 1.11 -21.25
N ARG A 337 34.45 2.33 -21.57
CA ARG A 337 34.34 3.44 -20.64
C ARG A 337 33.26 3.22 -19.57
N ARG A 338 32.17 2.53 -19.93
CA ARG A 338 31.15 2.09 -18.95
C ARG A 338 31.68 1.07 -17.96
N LYS A 339 32.56 0.14 -18.38
CA LYS A 339 33.21 -0.81 -17.48
C LYS A 339 34.16 -0.11 -16.51
N GLU A 340 34.90 0.89 -17.00
CA GLU A 340 35.80 1.70 -16.17
C GLU A 340 35.05 2.56 -15.14
N LEU A 341 33.94 3.19 -15.53
CA LEU A 341 33.08 3.92 -14.59
C LEU A 341 32.54 3.01 -13.49
N LYS A 342 32.09 1.80 -13.85
CA LYS A 342 31.63 0.79 -12.89
C LYS A 342 32.75 0.34 -11.94
N SER A 343 33.96 0.11 -12.45
CA SER A 343 35.11 -0.29 -11.61
C SER A 343 35.57 0.83 -10.69
N ALA A 344 35.41 2.09 -11.10
CA ALA A 344 35.64 3.28 -10.28
C ALA A 344 34.49 3.60 -9.30
N GLY A 345 33.44 2.77 -9.24
CA GLY A 345 32.33 2.87 -8.29
C GLY A 345 31.21 3.82 -8.70
N PHE A 346 31.18 4.30 -9.94
CA PHE A 346 30.06 5.08 -10.47
C PHE A 346 28.91 4.15 -10.88
N ARG A 347 27.68 4.53 -10.54
CA ARG A 347 26.46 3.82 -10.93
C ARG A 347 25.61 4.70 -11.84
N TRP A 348 25.08 4.10 -12.90
CA TRP A 348 24.13 4.78 -13.78
C TRP A 348 22.81 5.06 -13.05
N SER A 349 22.33 6.30 -13.13
CA SER A 349 21.03 6.73 -12.62
C SER A 349 20.08 7.02 -13.78
N PRO A 350 19.07 6.17 -14.04
CA PRO A 350 18.09 6.42 -15.11
C PRO A 350 17.30 7.72 -14.90
N LYS A 351 17.04 8.10 -13.64
CA LYS A 351 16.27 9.30 -13.29
C LYS A 351 17.04 10.58 -13.65
N ASN A 352 18.32 10.64 -13.29
CA ASN A 352 19.17 11.81 -13.51
C ASN A 352 19.92 11.74 -14.84
N LYS A 353 19.79 10.64 -15.60
CA LYS A 353 20.53 10.33 -16.83
C LYS A 353 22.05 10.56 -16.69
N ALA A 354 22.60 10.23 -15.53
CA ALA A 354 23.99 10.51 -15.17
C ALA A 354 24.65 9.32 -14.48
N TRP A 355 25.97 9.21 -14.62
CA TRP A 355 26.79 8.33 -13.79
C TRP A 355 27.09 9.01 -12.48
N GLN A 356 26.68 8.44 -11.36
CA GLN A 356 26.79 9.10 -10.06
C GLN A 356 27.40 8.21 -8.97
N ARG A 357 28.05 8.86 -8.01
CA ARG A 357 28.51 8.28 -6.75
C ARG A 357 28.40 9.32 -5.62
N GLN A 358 28.51 8.88 -4.37
CA GLN A 358 28.50 9.79 -3.22
C GLN A 358 29.67 10.79 -3.31
N LEU A 359 29.38 12.07 -3.06
CA LEU A 359 30.35 13.15 -3.10
C LEU A 359 31.33 12.97 -1.93
N THR A 360 32.52 12.47 -2.26
CA THR A 360 33.59 12.18 -1.31
C THR A 360 34.91 12.61 -1.94
N ALA A 361 35.97 12.83 -1.14
CA ALA A 361 37.30 13.12 -1.69
C ALA A 361 37.76 12.03 -2.69
N ASN A 362 37.46 10.78 -2.37
CA ASN A 362 37.73 9.64 -3.25
C ASN A 362 36.92 9.69 -4.56
N ALA A 363 35.77 10.38 -4.58
CA ALA A 363 34.97 10.56 -5.79
C ALA A 363 35.63 11.48 -6.78
N LEU A 364 36.22 12.56 -6.27
CA LEU A 364 36.98 13.51 -7.07
C LEU A 364 38.23 12.85 -7.64
N SER A 365 38.97 12.10 -6.82
CA SER A 365 40.12 11.32 -7.29
C SER A 365 39.74 10.32 -8.38
N ALA A 366 38.65 9.57 -8.18
CA ALA A 366 38.17 8.62 -9.17
C ALA A 366 37.70 9.28 -10.47
N ALA A 367 36.97 10.41 -10.39
CA ALA A 367 36.54 11.16 -11.56
C ALA A 367 37.74 11.69 -12.35
N LYS A 368 38.73 12.29 -11.67
CA LYS A 368 39.98 12.77 -12.29
C LYS A 368 40.69 11.67 -13.07
N ARG A 369 40.78 10.47 -12.48
CA ARG A 369 41.43 9.31 -13.12
C ARG A 369 40.67 8.81 -14.34
N VAL A 370 39.35 8.67 -14.27
CA VAL A 370 38.54 8.11 -15.38
C VAL A 370 38.33 9.12 -16.52
N LEU A 371 38.32 10.41 -16.19
CA LEU A 371 38.12 11.49 -17.16
C LEU A 371 39.45 12.12 -17.63
N ASN A 372 40.61 11.68 -17.11
CA ASN A 372 41.94 12.24 -17.38
C ASN A 372 42.04 13.76 -17.20
N LEU A 373 41.36 14.30 -16.18
CA LEU A 373 41.29 15.75 -15.95
C LEU A 373 42.47 16.20 -15.11
N GLN A 374 43.35 17.01 -15.71
CA GLN A 374 44.60 17.47 -15.08
C GLN A 374 44.37 18.53 -13.99
N ASN A 375 43.28 19.31 -14.05
CA ASN A 375 42.97 20.37 -13.08
C ASN A 375 41.48 20.41 -12.71
N ILE A 376 41.13 19.86 -11.54
CA ILE A 376 39.82 19.98 -10.89
C ILE A 376 39.99 20.16 -9.38
#